data_AF-A0A8C0IU65-F1
#
_entry.id   AF-A0A8C0IU65-F1
#
_cell.length_a   1.000
_cell.length_b   1.000
_cell.length_c   1.000
_cell.angle_alpha   90.00
_cell.angle_beta   90.00
_cell.angle_gamma   90.00
#
_symmetry.space_group_name_H-M   'P 1'
#
loop_
_entity.id
_entity.type
_entity.pdbx_description
1 polymer ?
#
loop_
_entity_poly.entity_id
_entity_poly.type
_entity_poly.pdbx_seq_one_letter_code
_entity_poly.pdbx_strand_id
1 'polypeptide(L)'
;PCNQKLQRENTTISCIQDGKLYQYGASWIKNCYRCYCSQEGIGCCSIFFRPVGYDEKKCKLTFHKESCSYSVVQKADPSKLCEVHGFVG
;
A
#
# COMPACT_ATOMS: atom_id res chain seq x y z
N PRO A 1 1.00 -9.98 -0.45
CA PRO A 1 2.31 -10.48 -0.92
C PRO A 1 3.08 -9.38 -1.64
N CYS A 2 4.03 -8.78 -0.93
CA CYS A 2 5.02 -7.83 -1.45
C CYS A 2 5.94 -8.58 -2.40
N ASN A 3 5.89 -8.35 -3.72
CA ASN A 3 6.97 -8.66 -4.67
C ASN A 3 6.63 -8.12 -6.08
N GLN A 4 7.54 -7.31 -6.65
CA GLN A 4 7.57 -6.98 -8.08
C GLN A 4 9.03 -7.06 -8.59
N LYS A 5 9.22 -7.41 -9.87
CA LYS A 5 10.48 -7.93 -10.47
C LYS A 5 11.63 -6.92 -10.61
N LEU A 6 12.85 -7.46 -10.63
CA LEU A 6 14.16 -6.83 -10.85
C LEU A 6 14.44 -6.32 -12.28
N GLN A 7 15.30 -5.30 -12.37
CA GLN A 7 16.26 -5.11 -13.47
C GLN A 7 17.68 -5.02 -12.88
N ARG A 8 18.66 -5.73 -13.45
CA ARG A 8 20.05 -5.80 -12.98
C ARG A 8 20.95 -5.19 -14.04
N GLU A 9 21.65 -4.10 -13.72
CA GLU A 9 22.73 -3.58 -14.57
C GLU A 9 24.00 -3.27 -13.74
N ASN A 10 25.11 -3.88 -14.17
CA ASN A 10 26.50 -3.51 -13.92
C ASN A 10 26.92 -3.06 -12.50
N THR A 11 27.38 -4.04 -11.69
CA THR A 11 28.24 -3.95 -10.49
C THR A 11 27.80 -3.07 -9.30
N THR A 12 26.77 -2.23 -9.45
CA THR A 12 26.12 -1.48 -8.36
C THR A 12 24.65 -1.86 -8.32
N ILE A 13 24.20 -2.51 -7.24
CA ILE A 13 22.79 -2.85 -7.09
C ILE A 13 22.03 -1.54 -6.89
N SER A 14 21.16 -1.20 -7.84
CA SER A 14 20.27 -0.06 -7.77
C SER A 14 18.94 -0.44 -8.40
N CYS A 15 17.89 0.24 -7.98
CA CYS A 15 16.54 0.02 -8.44
C CYS A 15 16.02 1.26 -9.15
N ILE A 16 15.31 1.09 -10.26
CA ILE A 16 14.66 2.20 -10.96
C ILE A 16 13.15 2.06 -10.78
N GLN A 17 12.52 3.12 -10.26
CA GLN A 17 11.06 3.22 -10.17
C GLN A 17 10.60 4.55 -10.74
N ASP A 18 9.73 4.51 -11.74
CA ASP A 18 9.14 5.70 -12.39
C ASP A 18 10.22 6.72 -12.84
N GLY A 19 11.30 6.20 -13.43
CA GLY A 19 12.42 7.01 -13.93
C GLY A 19 13.40 7.51 -12.86
N LYS A 20 13.16 7.23 -11.57
CA LYS A 20 14.08 7.60 -10.48
C LYS A 20 14.93 6.40 -10.06
N LEU A 21 16.24 6.65 -9.92
CA LEU A 21 17.21 5.68 -9.42
C LEU A 21 17.27 5.72 -7.88
N TYR A 22 17.22 4.53 -7.28
CA TYR A 22 17.31 4.30 -5.85
C TYR A 22 18.49 3.36 -5.60
N GLN A 23 19.39 3.77 -4.70
CA GLN A 23 20.54 2.94 -4.32
C GLN A 23 20.09 1.70 -3.55
N TYR A 24 20.89 0.64 -3.57
CA TYR A 24 20.70 -0.50 -2.67
C TYR A 24 20.55 -0.05 -1.21
N GLY A 25 19.59 -0.64 -0.50
CA GLY A 25 19.28 -0.26 0.88
C GLY A 25 18.35 0.95 1.00
N ALA A 26 18.06 1.67 -0.08
CA ALA A 26 17.14 2.80 -0.03
C ALA A 26 15.72 2.33 0.30
N SER A 27 15.02 3.10 1.12
CA SER A 27 13.57 2.96 1.34
C SER A 27 12.85 4.27 1.07
N TRP A 28 11.63 4.19 0.53
CA TRP A 28 10.82 5.36 0.19
C TRP A 28 9.34 5.06 0.28
N ILE A 29 8.50 6.09 0.40
CA ILE A 29 7.04 5.94 0.41
C ILE A 29 6.47 6.36 -0.94
N LYS A 30 5.99 5.33 -1.65
CA LYS A 30 5.26 5.30 -2.91
C LYS A 30 3.75 5.18 -2.82
N ASN A 31 2.89 6.19 -2.97
CA ASN A 31 1.43 5.99 -3.07
C ASN A 31 0.83 5.11 -1.93
N CYS A 32 1.20 5.37 -0.67
CA CYS A 32 0.82 4.53 0.48
C CYS A 32 1.44 3.12 0.50
N TYR A 33 2.55 2.93 -0.19
CA TYR A 33 3.41 1.75 -0.09
C TYR A 33 4.80 2.17 0.37
N ARG A 34 5.32 1.48 1.38
CA ARG A 34 6.73 1.56 1.74
C ARG A 34 7.49 0.60 0.83
N CYS A 35 8.35 1.18 -0.01
CA CYS A 35 9.20 0.47 -0.92
C CYS A 35 10.63 0.40 -0.38
N TYR A 36 11.35 -0.65 -0.76
CA TYR A 36 12.74 -0.89 -0.41
C TYR A 36 13.49 -1.48 -1.61
N CYS A 37 14.70 -0.98 -1.89
CA CYS A 37 15.59 -1.55 -2.90
C CYS A 37 16.50 -2.59 -2.27
N SER A 38 16.26 -3.85 -2.62
CA SER A 38 17.03 -5.01 -2.17
C SER A 38 17.85 -5.61 -3.32
N GLN A 39 18.62 -6.65 -3.02
CA GLN A 39 19.30 -7.46 -4.03
C GLN A 39 18.30 -8.19 -4.95
N GLU A 40 17.09 -8.44 -4.44
CA GLU A 40 15.96 -9.05 -5.14
C GLU A 40 15.08 -8.01 -5.85
N GLY A 41 15.46 -6.74 -5.85
CA GLY A 41 14.77 -5.63 -6.53
C GLY A 41 13.92 -4.80 -5.58
N ILE A 42 12.88 -4.18 -6.11
CA ILE A 42 11.99 -3.32 -5.34
C ILE A 42 10.90 -4.17 -4.67
N GLY A 43 10.93 -4.24 -3.34
CA GLY A 43 9.82 -4.74 -2.54
C GLY A 43 8.98 -3.56 -2.04
N CYS A 44 7.67 -3.55 -2.29
CA CYS A 44 6.74 -2.55 -1.78
C CYS A 44 5.64 -3.20 -0.93
N CYS A 45 5.48 -2.73 0.31
CA CYS A 45 4.42 -3.14 1.23
C CYS A 45 3.42 -2.00 1.43
N SER A 46 2.11 -2.29 1.44
CA SER A 46 1.11 -1.31 1.85
C SER A 46 1.39 -0.85 3.28
N ILE A 47 1.26 0.44 3.54
CA ILE A 47 1.32 0.99 4.91
C ILE A 47 -0.06 1.13 5.54
N PHE A 48 -1.11 0.84 4.77
CA PHE A 48 -2.49 0.87 5.19
C PHE A 48 -2.99 -0.54 5.51
N PHE A 49 -3.88 -0.63 6.49
CA PHE A 49 -4.62 -1.86 6.78
C PHE A 49 -5.96 -1.85 6.07
N ARG A 50 -6.35 -3.01 5.52
CA ARG A 50 -7.67 -3.19 4.92
C ARG A 50 -8.64 -3.71 5.98
N PRO A 51 -9.74 -3.00 6.27
CA PRO A 51 -10.78 -3.50 7.15
C PRO A 51 -11.50 -4.69 6.51
N VAL A 52 -11.87 -5.65 7.35
CA VAL A 52 -12.60 -6.87 6.98
C VAL A 52 -13.71 -7.12 8.01
N GLY A 53 -14.70 -7.94 7.63
CA GLY A 53 -15.82 -8.25 8.52
C GLY A 53 -16.68 -7.02 8.79
N TYR A 54 -17.14 -6.34 7.74
CA TYR A 54 -18.17 -5.31 7.82
C TYR A 54 -19.34 -5.72 6.90
N ASP A 55 -20.52 -5.12 7.08
CA ASP A 55 -21.68 -5.41 6.22
C ASP A 55 -21.49 -4.81 4.82
N GLU A 56 -20.92 -5.60 3.90
CA GLU A 56 -20.70 -5.19 2.51
C GLU A 56 -21.97 -4.85 1.73
N LYS A 57 -23.16 -5.26 2.20
CA LYS A 57 -24.43 -4.90 1.56
C LYS A 57 -24.79 -3.46 1.88
N LYS A 58 -24.67 -3.07 3.15
CA LYS A 58 -25.05 -1.72 3.64
C LYS A 58 -23.90 -0.71 3.63
N CYS A 59 -22.67 -1.17 3.60
CA CYS A 59 -21.49 -0.35 3.80
C CYS A 59 -20.50 -0.44 2.64
N LYS A 60 -19.67 0.59 2.48
CA LYS A 60 -18.64 0.69 1.45
C LYS A 60 -17.32 1.18 2.05
N LEU A 61 -16.23 0.78 1.38
CA LEU A 61 -14.89 1.28 1.68
C LEU A 61 -14.67 2.64 1.03
N THR A 62 -14.10 3.56 1.79
CA THR A 62 -13.58 4.84 1.31
C THR A 62 -12.11 4.91 1.65
N PHE A 63 -11.25 5.03 0.64
CA PHE A 63 -9.81 5.15 0.84
C PHE A 63 -9.40 6.62 0.93
N HIS A 64 -8.68 6.96 1.99
CA HIS A 64 -8.14 8.29 2.24
C HIS A 64 -6.66 8.29 1.90
N LYS A 65 -6.32 8.87 0.74
CA LYS A 65 -4.94 8.88 0.22
C LYS A 65 -3.99 9.70 1.09
N GLU A 66 -4.48 10.76 1.71
CA GLU A 66 -3.70 11.67 2.57
C GLU A 66 -3.20 10.97 3.83
N SER A 67 -4.06 10.19 4.47
CA SER A 67 -3.75 9.42 5.68
C SER A 67 -3.33 7.98 5.41
N CYS A 68 -3.38 7.53 4.15
CA CYS A 68 -3.18 6.14 3.76
C CYS A 68 -4.01 5.19 4.64
N SER A 69 -5.33 5.39 4.67
CA SER A 69 -6.23 4.57 5.50
C SER A 69 -7.58 4.35 4.84
N TYR A 70 -8.35 3.39 5.37
CA TYR A 70 -9.73 3.15 4.96
C TYR A 70 -10.70 3.57 6.05
N SER A 71 -11.83 4.12 5.63
CA SER A 71 -13.05 4.16 6.44
C SER A 71 -14.10 3.27 5.83
N VAL A 72 -14.89 2.62 6.67
CA VAL A 72 -16.09 1.91 6.24
C VAL A 72 -17.27 2.79 6.60
N VAL A 73 -18.03 3.22 5.59
CA VAL A 73 -19.17 4.14 5.76
C VAL A 73 -20.43 3.53 5.16
N GLN A 74 -21.60 3.98 5.62
CA GLN A 74 -22.86 3.52 5.05
C GLN A 74 -22.99 3.95 3.59
N LYS A 75 -23.60 3.10 2.76
CA LYS A 75 -23.88 3.44 1.36
C LYS A 75 -24.95 4.53 1.25
N ALA A 76 -25.96 4.47 2.12
CA ALA A 76 -27.05 5.43 2.16
C ALA A 76 -26.63 6.80 2.72
N ASP A 77 -25.67 6.81 3.65
CA ASP A 77 -25.17 8.03 4.29
C ASP A 77 -23.65 7.91 4.55
N PRO A 78 -22.82 8.44 3.64
CA PRO A 78 -21.36 8.39 3.76
C PRO A 78 -20.79 9.10 4.99
N SER A 79 -21.58 9.91 5.71
CA SER A 79 -21.14 10.54 6.96
C SER A 79 -21.15 9.60 8.16
N LYS A 80 -21.87 8.47 8.06
CA LYS A 80 -21.98 7.46 9.13
C LYS A 80 -21.00 6.33 8.93
N LEU A 81 -20.21 6.05 9.96
CA LEU A 81 -19.31 4.90 10.00
C LEU A 81 -20.09 3.59 10.18
N CYS A 82 -19.54 2.51 9.64
CA CYS A 82 -19.98 1.15 9.91
C CYS A 82 -19.02 0.45 10.87
N GLU A 83 -19.56 -0.53 11.58
CA GLU A 83 -18.76 -1.42 12.43
C GLU A 83 -17.86 -2.31 11.58
N VAL A 84 -16.65 -2.56 12.09
CA VAL A 84 -15.61 -3.37 11.46
C VAL A 84 -15.08 -4.35 12.49
N HIS A 85 -15.02 -5.63 12.12
CA HIS A 85 -14.61 -6.69 13.05
C HIS A 85 -13.15 -7.15 12.88
N GLY A 86 -12.41 -6.65 11.89
CA GLY A 86 -11.00 -6.97 11.73
C GLY A 86 -10.26 -6.13 10.71
N PHE A 87 -8.95 -6.31 10.67
CA PHE A 87 -8.04 -5.65 9.73
C PHE A 87 -6.98 -6.64 9.23
N VAL A 88 -6.60 -6.52 7.95
CA VAL A 88 -5.50 -7.28 7.33
C VAL A 88 -4.44 -6.34 6.77
N GLY A 89 -3.17 -6.71 6.89
CA GLY A 89 -1.99 -5.94 6.45
C GLY A 89 -0.98 -6.80 5.71
#